data_AF-A0A7Z9US07-F1
#
_entry.id   AF-A0A7Z9US07-F1
#
_cell.length_a   1.000
_cell.length_b   1.000
_cell.length_c   1.000
_cell.angle_alpha   90.00
_cell.angle_beta   90.00
_cell.angle_gamma   90.00
#
_symmetry.space_group_name_H-M   'P 1'
#
loop_
_entity.id
_entity.type
_entity.pdbx_description
1 polymer ?
#
loop_
_entity_poly.entity_id
_entity_poly.type
_entity_poly.pdbx_seq_one_letter_code
_entity_poly.pdbx_strand_id
1 'polypeptide(L)'
;MYSWDAARFTYEGVTQIEPGKGYWALTMVDCQLTVTGSGSLAAPQPLVKLPELMLPIVLQTDHSSKDLVIGMDEGASLSLDGFDQLMPPVSPMKTEIEAYFDRDKVDWNLQSDIQPLQDRAEWRLVVRSKEITDLSVVPVLYWKHINW
;
A
#
# COMPACT_ATOMS: atom_id res chain seq x y z
N MET A 1 -12.34 -2.93 -13.12
CA MET A 1 -10.88 -2.69 -12.98
C MET A 1 -10.68 -1.19 -12.90
N TYR A 2 -9.65 -0.76 -12.16
CA TYR A 2 -9.36 0.66 -11.96
C TYR A 2 -7.90 0.95 -12.29
N SER A 3 -7.64 2.09 -12.91
CA SER A 3 -6.29 2.64 -13.13
C SER A 3 -6.15 3.99 -12.43
N TRP A 4 -4.92 4.37 -12.14
CA TRP A 4 -4.59 5.67 -11.55
C TRP A 4 -4.64 6.79 -12.60
N ASP A 5 -5.41 7.84 -12.33
CA ASP A 5 -5.39 9.12 -13.04
C ASP A 5 -4.53 10.11 -12.25
N ALA A 6 -3.29 10.30 -12.71
CA ALA A 6 -2.33 11.20 -12.07
C ALA A 6 -2.69 12.69 -12.20
N ALA A 7 -3.54 13.07 -13.16
CA ALA A 7 -3.96 14.47 -13.32
C ALA A 7 -5.04 14.86 -12.30
N ARG A 8 -5.85 13.89 -11.88
CA ARG A 8 -6.92 14.08 -10.89
C ARG A 8 -6.63 13.47 -9.52
N PHE A 9 -5.48 12.81 -9.39
CA PHE A 9 -5.07 12.08 -8.19
C PHE A 9 -6.16 11.13 -7.67
N THR A 10 -6.78 10.38 -8.59
CA THR A 10 -7.88 9.48 -8.26
C THR A 10 -7.87 8.22 -9.14
N TYR A 11 -8.69 7.24 -8.80
CA TYR A 11 -8.85 6.03 -9.59
C TYR A 11 -10.09 6.12 -10.47
N GLU A 12 -9.93 5.74 -11.73
CA GLU A 12 -11.03 5.66 -12.69
C GLU A 12 -11.28 4.23 -13.17
N GLY A 13 -12.54 3.93 -13.45
CA GLY A 13 -12.94 2.63 -13.97
C GLY A 13 -12.50 2.46 -15.43
N VAL A 14 -11.82 1.35 -15.73
CA VAL A 14 -11.31 1.04 -17.06
C VAL A 14 -11.70 -0.37 -17.51
N THR A 15 -11.79 -0.55 -18.82
CA THR A 15 -12.15 -1.83 -19.48
C THR A 15 -11.01 -2.42 -20.32
N GLN A 16 -9.88 -1.71 -20.45
CA GLN A 16 -8.73 -2.14 -21.23
C GLN A 16 -7.44 -2.07 -20.40
N ILE A 17 -6.54 -3.04 -20.63
CA ILE A 17 -5.21 -3.09 -20.03
C ILE A 17 -4.20 -2.62 -21.07
N GLU A 18 -3.51 -1.53 -20.78
CA GLU A 18 -2.41 -0.99 -21.55
C GLU A 18 -1.05 -1.35 -20.94
N PRO A 19 -0.01 -1.60 -21.76
CA PRO A 19 1.35 -1.83 -21.28
C PRO A 19 1.89 -0.70 -20.41
N GLY A 20 2.65 -1.05 -19.36
CA GLY A 20 3.34 -0.08 -18.50
C GLY A 20 2.47 0.61 -17.45
N LYS A 21 1.20 0.21 -17.30
CA LYS A 21 0.29 0.73 -16.27
C LYS A 21 -0.05 -0.31 -15.21
N GLY A 22 -0.24 0.14 -13.98
CA GLY A 22 -0.77 -0.67 -12.87
C GLY A 22 -2.30 -0.61 -12.81
N TYR A 23 -2.92 -1.72 -12.40
CA TYR A 23 -4.37 -1.84 -12.31
C TYR A 23 -4.81 -2.52 -11.02
N TRP A 24 -5.92 -2.04 -10.47
CA TRP A 24 -6.64 -2.71 -9.40
C TRP A 24 -7.83 -3.50 -9.95
N ALA A 25 -7.90 -4.79 -9.59
CA ALA A 25 -9.03 -5.66 -9.87
C ALA A 25 -9.65 -6.10 -8.54
N LEU A 26 -10.93 -5.80 -8.35
CA LEU A 26 -11.70 -6.30 -7.21
C LEU A 26 -12.44 -7.55 -7.63
N THR A 27 -12.35 -8.61 -6.81
CA THR A 27 -13.25 -9.76 -6.88
C THR A 27 -13.98 -9.94 -5.57
N MET A 28 -15.22 -10.42 -5.67
CA MET A 28 -16.14 -10.64 -4.55
C MET A 28 -16.32 -12.13 -4.24
N VAL A 29 -15.77 -12.99 -5.09
CA VAL A 29 -15.86 -14.44 -5.05
C VAL A 29 -14.53 -15.02 -5.52
N ASP A 30 -14.27 -16.27 -5.16
CA ASP A 30 -13.11 -16.97 -5.69
C ASP A 30 -13.20 -17.03 -7.23
N CYS A 31 -12.22 -16.43 -7.90
CA CYS A 31 -12.16 -16.41 -9.34
C CYS A 31 -10.70 -16.44 -9.81
N GLN A 32 -10.47 -17.03 -10.97
CA GLN A 32 -9.18 -16.98 -11.63
C GLN A 32 -9.09 -15.74 -12.52
N LEU A 33 -8.20 -14.81 -12.18
CA LEU A 33 -7.88 -13.68 -13.06
C LEU A 33 -6.89 -14.14 -14.13
N THR A 34 -7.32 -14.17 -15.39
CA THR A 34 -6.45 -14.47 -16.53
C THR A 34 -6.11 -13.19 -17.28
N VAL A 35 -4.82 -12.86 -17.38
CA VAL A 35 -4.31 -11.74 -18.18
C VAL A 35 -3.63 -12.29 -19.42
N THR A 36 -4.20 -12.02 -20.60
CA THR A 36 -3.67 -12.47 -21.89
C THR A 36 -3.00 -11.32 -22.64
N GLY A 37 -1.78 -11.55 -23.15
CA GLY A 37 -1.07 -10.61 -24.01
C GLY A 37 -0.35 -11.34 -25.15
N SER A 38 -0.37 -10.77 -26.35
CA SER A 38 0.39 -11.27 -27.49
C SER A 38 1.84 -10.80 -27.39
N GLY A 39 2.63 -11.51 -26.59
CA GLY A 39 4.04 -11.23 -26.34
C GLY A 39 4.40 -11.49 -24.88
N SER A 40 5.24 -12.49 -24.63
CA SER A 40 5.85 -12.68 -23.31
C SER A 40 6.96 -11.64 -23.14
N LEU A 41 6.57 -10.44 -22.75
CA LEU A 41 7.45 -9.59 -21.98
C LEU A 41 7.07 -9.86 -20.54
N ALA A 42 7.82 -10.74 -19.87
CA ALA A 42 7.75 -10.77 -18.42
C ALA A 42 7.99 -9.34 -17.95
N ALA A 43 7.12 -8.80 -17.09
CA ALA A 43 7.45 -7.58 -16.37
C ALA A 43 8.86 -7.78 -15.81
N PRO A 44 9.81 -6.85 -16.03
CA PRO A 44 11.10 -6.92 -15.37
C PRO A 44 10.80 -7.23 -13.92
N GLN A 45 11.40 -8.28 -13.34
CA GLN A 45 11.27 -8.46 -11.89
C GLN A 45 11.76 -7.16 -11.30
N PRO A 46 10.89 -6.36 -10.66
CA PRO A 46 11.41 -5.23 -9.97
C PRO A 46 12.31 -5.85 -8.92
N LEU A 47 13.60 -5.53 -8.96
CA LEU A 47 14.45 -5.63 -7.78
C LEU A 47 13.88 -4.60 -6.81
N VAL A 48 12.70 -4.91 -6.23
CA VAL A 48 12.09 -4.10 -5.20
C VAL A 48 13.05 -4.24 -4.03
N LYS A 49 13.91 -3.24 -3.86
CA LYS A 49 14.70 -3.12 -2.64
C LYS A 49 13.67 -3.15 -1.51
N LEU A 50 13.70 -4.20 -0.70
CA LEU A 50 12.89 -4.22 0.51
C LEU A 50 13.42 -3.11 1.42
N PRO A 51 12.55 -2.24 1.95
CA PRO A 51 12.95 -1.26 2.93
C PRO A 51 13.73 -1.90 4.08
N GLU A 52 14.79 -1.24 4.53
CA GLU A 52 15.64 -1.71 5.63
C GLU A 52 14.87 -1.95 6.94
N LEU A 53 13.85 -1.13 7.19
CA LEU A 53 12.96 -1.23 8.33
C LEU A 53 11.51 -1.17 7.87
N MET A 54 10.72 -2.15 8.30
CA MET A 54 9.28 -2.19 8.07
C MET A 54 8.56 -2.63 9.34
N LEU A 55 7.44 -1.97 9.60
CA LEU A 55 6.55 -2.28 10.69
C LEU A 55 5.11 -2.38 10.16
N PRO A 56 4.61 -3.61 9.96
CA PRO A 56 3.21 -3.83 9.65
C PRO A 56 2.32 -3.47 10.83
N ILE A 57 1.24 -2.77 10.53
CA ILE A 57 0.20 -2.34 11.44
C ILE A 57 -1.12 -2.93 10.94
N VAL A 58 -1.83 -3.61 11.82
CA VAL A 58 -3.14 -4.19 11.52
C VAL A 58 -4.18 -3.51 12.40
N LEU A 59 -5.20 -2.94 11.78
CA LEU A 59 -6.39 -2.43 12.44
C LEU A 59 -7.51 -3.42 12.25
N GLN A 60 -8.08 -3.91 13.35
CA GLN A 60 -9.09 -4.96 13.31
C GLN A 60 -10.35 -4.54 14.09
N THR A 61 -11.49 -4.89 13.51
CA THR A 61 -12.83 -4.89 14.13
C THR A 61 -13.37 -6.31 14.06
N ASP A 62 -14.59 -6.53 14.55
CA ASP A 62 -15.24 -7.84 14.51
C ASP A 62 -15.51 -8.32 13.07
N HIS A 63 -15.64 -7.39 12.13
CA HIS A 63 -16.11 -7.66 10.77
C HIS A 63 -15.15 -7.23 9.66
N SER A 64 -14.14 -6.41 9.98
CA SER A 64 -13.19 -5.88 9.01
C SER A 64 -11.78 -5.85 9.56
N SER A 65 -10.80 -6.03 8.68
CA SER A 65 -9.37 -5.80 8.95
C SER A 65 -8.79 -4.83 7.93
N LYS A 66 -7.79 -4.06 8.35
CA LYS A 66 -7.06 -3.12 7.50
C LYS A 66 -5.57 -3.19 7.80
N ASP A 67 -4.81 -3.60 6.78
CA ASP A 67 -3.35 -3.66 6.84
C ASP A 67 -2.72 -2.37 6.34
N LEU A 68 -1.77 -1.87 7.11
CA LEU A 68 -0.98 -0.67 6.88
C LEU A 68 0.49 -0.97 7.16
N VAL A 69 1.40 -0.20 6.56
CA VAL A 69 2.84 -0.38 6.78
C VAL A 69 3.51 0.98 6.96
N ILE A 70 4.35 1.08 7.99
CA ILE A 70 5.32 2.18 8.11
C ILE A 70 6.72 1.60 8.03
N GLY A 71 7.70 2.41 7.65
CA GLY A 71 9.08 1.93 7.58
C GLY A 71 10.07 3.01 7.25
N MET A 72 11.35 2.62 7.24
CA MET A 72 12.43 3.51 6.86
C MET A 72 13.43 2.82 5.95
N ASP A 73 14.02 3.58 5.04
CA ASP A 73 15.08 3.13 4.14
C ASP A 73 16.01 4.29 3.79
N GLU A 74 17.32 4.06 3.64
CA GLU A 74 18.27 5.09 3.19
C GLU A 74 17.96 5.65 1.80
N GLY A 75 17.30 4.87 0.95
CA GLY A 75 16.91 5.25 -0.41
C GLY A 75 15.52 5.91 -0.50
N ALA A 76 14.76 5.95 0.59
CA ALA A 76 13.44 6.57 0.62
C ALA A 76 13.52 8.10 0.72
N SER A 77 12.44 8.76 0.36
CA SER A 77 12.32 10.22 0.30
C SER A 77 11.14 10.72 1.14
N LEU A 78 11.06 12.04 1.34
CA LEU A 78 9.89 12.64 1.99
C LEU A 78 8.70 12.86 1.03
N SER A 79 8.90 12.61 -0.27
CA SER A 79 7.88 12.68 -1.31
C SER A 79 7.42 11.27 -1.69
N LEU A 80 6.33 11.16 -2.46
CA LEU A 80 5.91 9.87 -3.01
C LEU A 80 7.03 9.27 -3.88
N ASP A 81 7.49 8.08 -3.52
CA ASP A 81 8.50 7.35 -4.26
C ASP A 81 8.15 5.87 -4.44
N GLY A 82 9.13 5.08 -4.90
CA GLY A 82 8.92 3.66 -5.22
C GLY A 82 8.75 2.75 -4.01
N PHE A 83 8.97 3.24 -2.79
CA PHE A 83 8.77 2.47 -1.55
C PHE A 83 7.36 2.66 -0.97
N ASP A 84 6.68 3.73 -1.36
CA ASP A 84 5.33 4.04 -0.89
C ASP A 84 4.26 3.24 -1.63
N GLN A 85 3.15 3.02 -0.93
CA GLN A 85 1.97 2.42 -1.54
C GLN A 85 0.77 3.33 -1.33
N LEU A 86 0.22 3.86 -2.43
CA LEU A 86 -1.06 4.55 -2.42
C LEU A 86 -2.17 3.60 -1.96
N MET A 87 -3.19 4.14 -1.30
CA MET A 87 -4.40 3.38 -1.00
C MET A 87 -5.01 2.81 -2.29
N PRO A 88 -5.52 1.56 -2.27
CA PRO A 88 -6.33 1.05 -3.37
C PRO A 88 -7.64 1.85 -3.49
N PRO A 89 -8.32 1.77 -4.64
CA PRO A 89 -9.67 2.30 -4.79
C PRO A 89 -10.58 1.77 -3.68
N VAL A 90 -11.45 2.64 -3.17
CA VAL A 90 -12.46 2.25 -2.18
C VAL A 90 -13.35 1.17 -2.78
N SER A 91 -13.55 0.09 -2.04
CA SER A 91 -14.47 -0.96 -2.45
C SER A 91 -15.89 -0.38 -2.56
N PRO A 92 -16.68 -0.75 -3.58
CA PRO A 92 -18.12 -0.46 -3.59
C PRO A 92 -18.84 -1.19 -2.44
N MET A 93 -18.23 -2.20 -1.81
CA MET A 93 -18.69 -2.70 -0.52
C MET A 93 -18.38 -1.70 0.58
N LYS A 94 -19.32 -1.53 1.50
CA LYS A 94 -19.15 -0.70 2.68
C LYS A 94 -17.97 -1.22 3.52
N THR A 95 -16.86 -0.49 3.54
CA THR A 95 -15.77 -0.69 4.49
C THR A 95 -16.15 -0.08 5.84
N GLU A 96 -16.04 -0.87 6.91
CA GLU A 96 -16.40 -0.43 8.26
C GLU A 96 -15.27 0.30 8.98
N ILE A 97 -14.03 0.02 8.55
CA ILE A 97 -12.82 0.76 8.93
C ILE A 97 -12.26 1.43 7.69
N GLU A 98 -12.05 2.74 7.78
CA GLU A 98 -11.21 3.51 6.87
C GLU A 98 -9.95 3.93 7.64
N ALA A 99 -8.79 3.49 7.16
CA ALA A 99 -7.52 3.90 7.74
C ALA A 99 -6.42 4.01 6.69
N TYR A 100 -5.57 5.01 6.87
CA TYR A 100 -4.51 5.38 5.94
C TYR A 100 -3.51 6.32 6.62
N PHE A 101 -2.29 6.39 6.08
CA PHE A 101 -1.35 7.45 6.43
C PHE A 101 -1.61 8.69 5.59
N ASP A 102 -1.58 9.82 6.28
CA ASP A 102 -1.74 11.14 5.73
C ASP A 102 -0.44 11.89 5.95
N ARG A 103 0.08 12.53 4.92
CA ARG A 103 1.34 13.26 4.96
C ARG A 103 1.05 14.70 4.58
N ASP A 104 1.43 15.61 5.46
CA ASP A 104 1.23 17.04 5.21
C ASP A 104 1.85 17.44 3.86
N LYS A 105 1.02 18.01 2.98
CA LYS A 105 1.35 18.51 1.61
C LYS A 105 1.20 17.51 0.46
N VAL A 106 0.56 16.35 0.64
CA VAL A 106 0.12 15.49 -0.47
C VAL A 106 -1.39 15.23 -0.40
N ASP A 107 -2.05 15.26 -1.56
CA ASP A 107 -3.51 15.10 -1.68
C ASP A 107 -3.95 13.62 -1.82
N TRP A 108 -3.11 12.67 -1.39
CA TRP A 108 -3.40 11.25 -1.49
C TRP A 108 -3.11 10.48 -0.20
N ASN A 109 -3.94 9.47 0.04
CA ASN A 109 -3.88 8.60 1.21
C ASN A 109 -2.96 7.40 0.95
N LEU A 110 -2.12 7.06 1.92
CA LEU A 110 -1.14 5.98 1.80
C LEU A 110 -1.56 4.74 2.59
N GLN A 111 -1.39 3.56 1.99
CA GLN A 111 -1.43 2.28 2.68
C GLN A 111 -0.06 1.95 3.30
N SER A 112 1.03 2.31 2.61
CA SER A 112 2.41 2.21 3.10
C SER A 112 3.12 3.55 2.92
N ASP A 113 3.81 4.02 3.96
CA ASP A 113 4.67 5.21 3.92
C ASP A 113 6.06 4.85 4.46
N ILE A 114 7.05 4.82 3.57
CA ILE A 114 8.44 4.51 3.91
C ILE A 114 9.22 5.82 3.86
N GLN A 115 9.76 6.22 5.01
CA GLN A 115 10.46 7.50 5.14
C GLN A 115 12.00 7.31 5.07
N PRO A 116 12.78 8.38 4.82
CA PRO A 116 14.23 8.29 4.89
C PRO A 116 14.68 7.79 6.26
N LEU A 117 15.75 7.00 6.30
CA LEU A 117 16.34 6.56 7.56
C LEU A 117 16.84 7.75 8.38
N GLN A 118 16.29 7.90 9.59
CA GLN A 118 16.59 9.00 10.50
C GLN A 118 16.35 8.59 11.97
N ASP A 119 16.92 9.34 12.92
CA ASP A 119 16.82 9.04 14.35
C ASP A 119 15.37 9.11 14.89
N ARG A 120 14.53 9.94 14.27
CA ARG A 120 13.12 10.10 14.61
C ARG A 120 12.31 10.31 13.34
N ALA A 121 11.32 9.46 13.13
CA ALA A 121 10.33 9.59 12.08
C ALA A 121 8.92 9.64 12.70
N GLU A 122 8.00 10.31 12.01
CA GLU A 122 6.63 10.50 12.47
C GLU A 122 5.66 10.18 11.34
N TRP A 123 4.64 9.41 11.67
CA TRP A 123 3.55 9.07 10.76
C TRP A 123 2.24 9.56 11.36
N ARG A 124 1.41 10.21 10.54
CA ARG A 124 0.04 10.55 10.91
C ARG A 124 -0.89 9.47 10.40
N LEU A 125 -1.31 8.59 11.30
CA LEU A 125 -2.33 7.60 11.03
C LEU A 125 -3.72 8.24 11.20
N VAL A 126 -4.53 8.21 10.14
CA VAL A 126 -5.95 8.56 10.20
C VAL A 126 -6.75 7.28 10.30
N VAL A 127 -7.66 7.20 11.29
CA VAL A 127 -8.59 6.08 11.46
C VAL A 127 -10.01 6.61 11.61
N ARG A 128 -10.94 6.05 10.84
CA ARG A 128 -12.37 6.31 10.92
C ARG A 128 -13.07 4.96 10.98
N SER A 129 -13.74 4.69 12.09
CA SER A 129 -14.47 3.45 12.30
C SER A 129 -15.78 3.73 13.02
N LYS A 130 -16.77 2.85 12.79
CA LYS A 130 -18.04 2.85 13.54
C LYS A 130 -18.00 1.92 14.76
N GLU A 131 -16.95 1.13 14.88
CA GLU A 131 -16.78 0.09 15.90
C GLU A 131 -15.48 0.32 16.68
N ILE A 132 -15.37 -0.35 17.83
CA ILE A 132 -14.10 -0.41 18.56
C ILE A 132 -13.08 -1.08 17.66
N THR A 133 -11.94 -0.42 17.48
CA THR A 133 -10.88 -0.88 16.56
C THR A 133 -9.64 -1.19 17.37
N ASP A 134 -9.20 -2.44 17.31
CA ASP A 134 -7.95 -2.87 17.91
C ASP A 134 -6.79 -2.58 16.97
N LEU A 135 -5.74 -1.97 17.51
CA LEU A 135 -4.48 -1.71 16.81
C LEU A 135 -3.45 -2.74 17.23
N SER A 136 -3.00 -3.54 16.27
CA SER A 136 -1.93 -4.52 16.46
C SER A 136 -0.71 -4.15 15.65
N VAL A 137 0.46 -4.22 16.28
CA VAL A 137 1.75 -4.08 15.61
C VAL A 137 2.31 -5.48 15.44
N VAL A 138 2.60 -5.89 14.19
CA VAL A 138 3.11 -7.23 13.90
C VAL A 138 4.64 -7.18 13.87
N PRO A 139 5.36 -7.73 14.86
CA PRO A 139 6.81 -7.72 14.83
C PRO A 139 7.29 -8.67 13.72
N VAL A 140 8.02 -8.13 12.75
CA VAL A 140 8.73 -8.93 11.77
C VAL A 140 10.11 -9.23 12.35
N LEU A 141 10.32 -10.47 12.80
CA LEU A 141 11.61 -10.92 13.33
C LEU A 141 12.62 -11.05 12.18
N TYR A 142 13.48 -10.05 12.00
CA TYR A 142 14.63 -10.14 11.11
C TYR A 142 15.85 -10.65 11.88
N TRP A 143 16.22 -11.91 11.68
CA TRP A 143 17.53 -12.41 12.10
C TRP A 143 18.60 -11.84 11.16
N LYS A 144 19.37 -10.85 11.61
CA LYS A 144 20.55 -10.36 10.89
C LYS A 144 21.78 -11.07 11.44
N HIS A 145 22.41 -11.93 10.63
CA HIS A 145 23.67 -12.58 10.99
C HIS A 145 24.78 -11.52 11.02
N ILE A 146 25.36 -11.27 12.20
CA ILE A 146 26.53 -10.39 12.36
C ILE A 146 27.76 -11.27 12.22
N ASN A 147 28.50 -11.12 11.12
CA ASN A 147 29.85 -11.69 11.02
C ASN A 147 30.79 -10.80 11.83
N TRP A 148 31.51 -11.41 12.77
CA TRP A 148 32.67 -10.82 13.46
C TRP A 148 33.91 -10.91 12.59
#